data_AF-A0A061SG71-F1
#
_entry.id   AF-A0A061SG71-F1
#
_cell.length_a   1.000
_cell.length_b   1.000
_cell.length_c   1.000
_cell.angle_alpha   90.00
_cell.angle_beta   90.00
_cell.angle_gamma   90.00
#
_symmetry.space_group_name_H-M   'P 1'
#
loop_
_entity.id
_entity.type
_entity.pdbx_description
1 polymer ?
#
loop_
_entity_poly.entity_id
_entity_poly.type
_entity_poly.pdbx_seq_one_letter_code
_entity_poly.pdbx_strand_id
1 'polypeptide(L)'
;MVASHFLQTSSPFLRVGWDSSHRNLSMKSGTGRSFVGDRARSPALLKHFRADTRCKGLGDDLKNSFSDLWARSAVDHPFLVAVRKGTIKDEQYNTWLLQDYLFVQTFTRFAGKVLAKAPDEEGMFLILRSLGVLPDELRWFRTTLESRGVPVDLSEEQPVLRRYREALERWGDELDWAEAVLVYYAVEHVYGTAWGTCAAGAPEPYRTWAMRWGSPEFAAFCDDLERAAAKALHYEGGALPEGRRERAEELFREVLELEEEFWSMAFYRDAPQSAA
;
A
#
# COMPACT_ATOMS: atom_id res chain seq x y z
N MET A 1 -32.48 -22.11 -22.27
CA MET A 1 -33.10 -21.13 -21.36
C MET A 1 -33.11 -21.78 -19.97
N VAL A 2 -32.02 -21.66 -19.23
CA VAL A 2 -31.88 -22.20 -17.87
C VAL A 2 -31.03 -21.22 -17.07
N ALA A 3 -31.54 -20.91 -15.87
CA ALA A 3 -31.18 -19.80 -15.01
C ALA A 3 -29.91 -20.04 -14.18
N SER A 4 -29.21 -18.93 -13.91
CA SER A 4 -28.08 -18.77 -13.00
C SER A 4 -28.33 -19.39 -11.62
N HIS A 5 -27.37 -20.19 -11.16
CA HIS A 5 -27.20 -20.52 -9.74
C HIS A 5 -26.15 -19.58 -9.13
N PHE A 6 -26.59 -18.79 -8.15
CA PHE A 6 -25.77 -18.04 -7.22
C PHE A 6 -25.08 -19.01 -6.25
N LEU A 7 -23.76 -18.97 -6.16
CA LEU A 7 -23.02 -19.60 -5.05
C LEU A 7 -22.89 -18.60 -3.91
N GLN A 8 -23.65 -18.85 -2.84
CA GLN A 8 -23.31 -18.46 -1.48
C GLN A 8 -22.01 -19.18 -1.08
N THR A 9 -21.00 -18.45 -0.64
CA THR A 9 -19.97 -19.00 0.25
C THR A 9 -19.95 -18.20 1.54
N SER A 10 -20.54 -18.82 2.55
CA SER A 10 -20.47 -18.43 3.95
C SER A 10 -19.04 -18.61 4.45
N SER A 11 -18.49 -17.57 5.08
CA SER A 11 -17.21 -17.63 5.79
C SER A 11 -17.44 -18.02 7.26
N PRO A 12 -16.84 -19.12 7.78
CA PRO A 12 -16.84 -19.40 9.21
C PRO A 12 -15.49 -19.00 9.83
N PHE A 13 -15.53 -18.04 10.75
CA PHE A 13 -14.46 -17.75 11.69
C PHE A 13 -14.25 -18.93 12.68
N LEU A 14 -12.97 -19.14 13.05
CA LEU A 14 -12.45 -19.75 14.28
C LEU A 14 -12.65 -21.25 14.52
N ARG A 15 -11.63 -22.04 14.18
CA ARG A 15 -11.15 -23.16 15.01
C ARG A 15 -9.62 -23.19 15.01
N VAL A 16 -9.01 -22.53 16.00
CA VAL A 16 -7.61 -22.79 16.37
C VAL A 16 -7.65 -23.92 17.39
N GLY A 17 -7.30 -25.13 16.96
CA GLY A 17 -6.94 -26.22 17.86
C GLY A 17 -5.49 -26.03 18.28
N TRP A 18 -5.27 -25.75 19.57
CA TRP A 18 -3.96 -25.74 20.19
C TRP A 18 -3.74 -27.13 20.80
N ASP A 19 -2.94 -27.97 20.15
CA ASP A 19 -2.40 -29.20 20.73
C ASP A 19 -0.97 -28.90 21.21
N SER A 20 -0.75 -29.07 22.51
CA SER A 20 0.57 -28.95 23.13
C SER A 20 0.63 -29.99 24.25
N SER A 21 0.90 -31.23 23.86
CA SER A 21 1.30 -32.27 24.80
C SER A 21 2.72 -31.97 25.30
N HIS A 22 2.84 -31.45 26.53
CA HIS A 22 3.65 -32.06 27.60
C HIS A 22 3.62 -31.29 28.93
N ARG A 23 3.06 -31.99 29.93
CA ARG A 23 3.47 -32.11 31.35
C ARG A 23 3.37 -30.89 32.30
N ASN A 24 2.33 -31.03 33.13
CA ASN A 24 2.33 -30.99 34.60
C ASN A 24 2.83 -29.72 35.30
N LEU A 25 1.86 -28.98 35.87
CA LEU A 25 1.91 -28.56 37.28
C LEU A 25 0.47 -28.49 37.81
N SER A 26 0.20 -29.35 38.80
CA SER A 26 -1.02 -29.39 39.60
C SER A 26 -0.98 -28.29 40.65
N MET A 27 -2.07 -27.54 40.85
CA MET A 27 -2.63 -27.26 42.18
C MET A 27 -3.97 -26.51 42.16
N LYS A 28 -4.97 -27.20 42.70
CA LYS A 28 -6.05 -26.77 43.62
C LYS A 28 -7.22 -25.89 43.15
N SER A 29 -8.38 -26.48 43.40
CA SER A 29 -9.76 -26.00 43.41
C SER A 29 -9.99 -24.65 44.11
N GLY A 30 -10.79 -23.79 43.47
CA GLY A 30 -11.40 -22.60 44.08
C GLY A 30 -12.71 -22.24 43.37
N THR A 31 -13.81 -22.53 44.05
CA THR A 31 -15.19 -22.03 43.95
C THR A 31 -15.52 -20.91 42.94
N GLY A 32 -16.64 -21.10 42.24
CA GLY A 32 -17.16 -20.19 41.23
C GLY A 32 -17.58 -18.80 41.71
N ARG A 33 -17.53 -17.88 40.77
CA ARG A 33 -18.36 -16.68 40.69
C ARG A 33 -18.68 -16.42 39.22
N SER A 34 -19.95 -16.54 38.88
CA SER A 34 -20.52 -15.99 37.66
C SER A 34 -20.37 -14.47 37.72
N PHE A 35 -19.76 -13.88 36.70
CA PHE A 35 -19.86 -12.46 36.42
C PHE A 35 -20.52 -12.32 35.05
N VAL A 36 -21.86 -12.36 35.06
CA VAL A 36 -22.67 -11.80 33.99
C VAL A 36 -22.54 -10.29 34.13
N GLY A 37 -21.66 -9.70 33.32
CA GLY A 37 -21.43 -8.26 33.25
C GLY A 37 -21.80 -7.78 31.86
N ASP A 38 -23.07 -7.46 31.71
CA ASP A 38 -23.65 -6.74 30.59
C ASP A 38 -22.86 -5.44 30.36
N ARG A 39 -22.14 -5.34 29.25
CA ARG A 39 -21.63 -4.07 28.71
C ARG A 39 -22.03 -4.00 27.25
N ALA A 40 -23.25 -3.52 27.05
CA ALA A 40 -23.69 -2.87 25.84
C ALA A 40 -22.53 -2.07 25.23
N ARG A 41 -22.11 -2.45 24.01
CA ARG A 41 -21.18 -1.64 23.21
C ARG A 41 -21.90 -0.35 22.88
N SER A 42 -21.54 0.74 23.56
CA SER A 42 -22.04 2.08 23.23
C SER A 42 -21.75 2.39 21.75
N PRO A 43 -22.77 2.72 20.93
CA PRO A 43 -22.60 3.11 19.52
C PRO A 43 -21.90 4.47 19.29
N ALA A 44 -21.21 5.01 20.30
CA ALA A 44 -20.86 6.43 20.38
C ALA A 44 -19.43 6.80 19.94
N LEU A 45 -18.63 5.84 19.45
CA LEU A 45 -17.23 6.08 19.03
C LEU A 45 -17.02 6.31 17.53
N LEU A 46 -18.10 6.42 16.75
CA LEU A 46 -18.05 6.89 15.36
C LEU A 46 -18.68 8.29 15.28
N LYS A 47 -18.10 9.24 16.02
CA LYS A 47 -18.39 10.65 15.76
C LYS A 47 -17.76 11.00 14.41
N HIS A 48 -18.56 11.63 13.56
CA HIS A 48 -18.14 12.12 12.26
C HIS A 48 -16.91 13.01 12.43
N PHE A 49 -15.76 12.56 11.90
CA PHE A 49 -14.65 13.44 11.63
C PHE A 49 -15.15 14.48 10.63
N ARG A 50 -15.26 15.75 11.05
CA ARG A 50 -15.43 16.84 10.10
C ARG A 50 -14.12 16.93 9.34
N ALA A 51 -14.14 16.59 8.05
CA ALA A 51 -13.00 16.78 7.17
C ALA A 51 -12.62 18.26 7.20
N ASP A 52 -11.43 18.58 7.70
CA ASP A 52 -10.89 19.93 7.61
C ASP A 52 -10.49 20.18 6.14
N THR A 53 -11.31 20.95 5.44
CA THR A 53 -11.09 21.27 4.02
C THR A 53 -9.87 22.17 3.80
N ARG A 54 -9.29 22.73 4.86
CA ARG A 54 -8.07 23.58 4.75
C ARG A 54 -6.82 22.79 4.41
N CYS A 55 -6.83 21.47 4.61
CA CYS A 55 -5.69 20.59 4.39
C CYS A 55 -5.77 19.81 3.06
N LYS A 56 -6.60 20.24 2.11
CA LYS A 56 -6.67 19.67 0.75
C LYS A 56 -5.82 20.49 -0.23
N GLY A 57 -5.22 19.82 -1.21
CA GLY A 57 -4.52 20.47 -2.33
C GLY A 57 -3.00 20.35 -2.29
N LEU A 58 -2.43 19.80 -1.20
CA LEU A 58 -1.00 19.47 -1.14
C LEU A 58 -0.61 18.53 -2.29
N GLY A 59 -1.46 17.55 -2.57
CA GLY A 59 -1.28 16.62 -3.68
C GLY A 59 -1.18 17.31 -5.02
N ASP A 60 -2.15 18.16 -5.33
CA ASP A 60 -2.20 18.85 -6.61
C ASP A 60 -1.06 19.88 -6.74
N ASP A 61 -0.70 20.56 -5.65
CA ASP A 61 0.45 21.48 -5.61
C ASP A 61 1.76 20.75 -5.94
N LEU A 62 2.06 19.65 -5.24
CA LEU A 62 3.28 18.85 -5.49
C LEU A 62 3.27 18.20 -6.88
N LYS A 63 2.11 17.71 -7.36
CA LYS A 63 1.98 17.21 -8.74
C LYS A 63 2.29 18.29 -9.76
N ASN A 64 1.81 19.51 -9.56
CA ASN A 64 2.03 20.61 -10.49
C ASN A 64 3.51 20.99 -10.56
N SER A 65 4.23 20.97 -9.42
CA SER A 65 5.70 21.16 -9.39
C SER A 65 6.46 20.12 -10.23
N PHE A 66 5.91 18.92 -10.43
CA PHE A 66 6.56 17.80 -11.12
C PHE A 66 5.71 17.20 -12.24
N SER A 67 4.90 18.01 -12.93
CA SER A 67 3.87 17.53 -13.87
C SER A 67 4.40 16.54 -14.93
N ASP A 68 5.56 16.80 -15.54
CA ASP A 68 6.18 15.90 -16.52
C ASP A 68 6.62 14.55 -15.91
N LEU A 69 7.21 14.58 -14.71
CA LEU A 69 7.64 13.38 -14.00
C LEU A 69 6.43 12.60 -13.47
N TRP A 70 5.40 13.29 -12.99
CA TRP A 70 4.12 12.70 -12.62
C TRP A 70 3.46 12.00 -13.82
N ALA A 71 3.41 12.65 -14.98
CA ALA A 71 2.87 12.03 -16.19
C ALA A 71 3.62 10.74 -16.51
N ARG A 72 4.95 10.74 -16.50
CA ARG A 72 5.77 9.55 -16.79
C ARG A 72 5.66 8.43 -15.74
N SER A 73 5.48 8.76 -14.46
CA SER A 73 5.41 7.78 -13.36
C SER A 73 3.99 7.26 -13.10
N ALA A 74 2.95 8.07 -13.30
CA ALA A 74 1.58 7.74 -12.93
C ALA A 74 0.63 7.52 -14.10
N VAL A 75 0.92 8.02 -15.30
CA VAL A 75 -0.08 8.05 -16.39
C VAL A 75 0.46 7.41 -17.66
N ASP A 76 1.55 7.94 -18.20
CA ASP A 76 1.99 7.69 -19.57
C ASP A 76 3.14 6.66 -19.66
N HIS A 77 3.52 6.04 -18.54
CA HIS A 77 4.56 5.03 -18.56
C HIS A 77 4.23 3.91 -19.57
N PRO A 78 5.18 3.46 -20.42
CA PRO A 78 4.94 2.41 -21.40
C PRO A 78 4.31 1.13 -20.84
N PHE A 79 4.67 0.75 -19.61
CA PHE A 79 4.04 -0.37 -18.89
C PHE A 79 2.53 -0.15 -18.71
N LEU A 80 2.14 0.99 -18.11
CA LEU A 80 0.75 1.34 -17.84
C LEU A 80 -0.06 1.48 -19.13
N VAL A 81 0.54 2.10 -20.16
CA VAL A 81 -0.07 2.20 -21.50
C VAL A 81 -0.32 0.81 -22.09
N ALA A 82 0.66 -0.09 -21.99
CA ALA A 82 0.53 -1.45 -22.52
C ALA A 82 -0.53 -2.26 -21.76
N VAL A 83 -0.63 -2.11 -20.44
CA VAL A 83 -1.70 -2.70 -19.62
C VAL A 83 -3.06 -2.16 -20.04
N ARG A 84 -3.22 -0.83 -20.15
CA ARG A 84 -4.47 -0.19 -20.62
C ARG A 84 -4.90 -0.67 -22.00
N LYS A 85 -3.95 -0.87 -22.92
CA LYS A 85 -4.25 -1.33 -24.29
C LYS A 85 -4.40 -2.85 -24.41
N GLY A 86 -4.10 -3.61 -23.34
CA GLY A 86 -4.05 -5.08 -23.40
C GLY A 86 -2.93 -5.62 -24.28
N THR A 87 -1.88 -4.83 -24.51
CA THR A 87 -0.74 -5.20 -25.35
C THR A 87 0.50 -5.59 -24.53
N ILE A 88 0.40 -5.55 -23.20
CA ILE A 88 1.46 -6.00 -22.29
C ILE A 88 1.72 -7.50 -22.52
N LYS A 89 2.99 -7.90 -22.59
CA LYS A 89 3.36 -9.32 -22.69
C LYS A 89 3.29 -9.99 -21.33
N ASP A 90 3.01 -11.29 -21.32
CA ASP A 90 2.92 -12.07 -20.08
C ASP A 90 4.22 -12.02 -19.28
N GLU A 91 5.39 -12.07 -19.94
CA GLU A 91 6.69 -12.01 -19.25
C GLU A 91 6.92 -10.65 -18.57
N GLN A 92 6.45 -9.57 -19.18
CA GLN A 92 6.59 -8.21 -18.64
C GLN A 92 5.68 -8.04 -17.42
N TYR A 93 4.42 -8.49 -17.54
CA TYR A 93 3.49 -8.45 -16.42
C TYR A 93 3.94 -9.37 -15.27
N ASN A 94 4.45 -10.56 -15.59
CA ASN A 94 5.00 -11.49 -14.59
C ASN A 94 6.22 -10.91 -13.87
N THR A 95 7.08 -10.19 -14.60
CA THR A 95 8.22 -9.49 -14.02
C THR A 95 7.75 -8.47 -13.00
N TRP A 96 6.82 -7.57 -13.39
CA TRP A 96 6.24 -6.62 -12.43
C TRP A 96 5.57 -7.33 -11.25
N LEU A 97 4.75 -8.36 -11.50
CA LEU A 97 3.98 -9.05 -10.46
C LEU A 97 4.90 -9.67 -9.38
N LEU A 98 6.04 -10.24 -9.78
CA LEU A 98 7.03 -10.78 -8.85
C LEU A 98 7.70 -9.67 -8.04
N GLN A 99 8.18 -8.62 -8.73
CA GLN A 99 8.87 -7.52 -8.06
C GLN A 99 7.94 -6.77 -7.11
N ASP A 100 6.67 -6.60 -7.47
CA ASP A 100 5.68 -5.91 -6.64
C ASP A 100 5.29 -6.74 -5.40
N TYR A 101 5.23 -8.07 -5.53
CA TYR A 101 5.10 -8.95 -4.36
C TYR A 101 6.28 -8.80 -3.37
N LEU A 102 7.49 -8.58 -3.86
CA LEU A 102 8.66 -8.32 -3.02
C LEU A 102 8.64 -6.89 -2.45
N PHE A 103 8.19 -5.92 -3.23
CA PHE A 103 7.98 -4.54 -2.81
C PHE A 103 7.01 -4.46 -1.64
N VAL A 104 5.83 -5.08 -1.73
CA VAL A 104 4.81 -5.06 -0.67
C VAL A 104 5.37 -5.57 0.67
N GLN A 105 6.25 -6.58 0.65
CA GLN A 105 6.90 -7.04 1.88
C GLN A 105 7.81 -5.97 2.50
N THR A 106 8.56 -5.22 1.68
CA THR A 106 9.38 -4.10 2.16
C THR A 106 8.51 -2.95 2.63
N PHE A 107 7.52 -2.58 1.84
CA PHE A 107 6.57 -1.51 2.16
C PHE A 107 5.82 -1.79 3.46
N THR A 108 5.46 -3.05 3.74
CA THR A 108 4.90 -3.47 5.04
C THR A 108 5.81 -3.10 6.22
N ARG A 109 7.14 -3.27 6.06
CA ARG A 109 8.12 -2.91 7.11
C ARG A 109 8.24 -1.41 7.25
N PHE A 110 8.28 -0.67 6.14
CA PHE A 110 8.23 0.79 6.13
C PHE A 110 6.98 1.31 6.84
N ALA A 111 5.80 0.79 6.50
CA ALA A 111 4.53 1.11 7.16
C ALA A 111 4.60 0.88 8.68
N GLY A 112 5.23 -0.20 9.14
CA GLY A 112 5.50 -0.43 10.56
C GLY A 112 6.39 0.65 11.20
N LYS A 113 7.42 1.12 10.50
CA LYS A 113 8.29 2.22 10.95
C LYS A 113 7.57 3.58 10.95
N VAL A 114 6.62 3.81 10.03
CA VAL A 114 5.77 5.01 10.00
C VAL A 114 4.76 4.98 11.15
N LEU A 115 4.13 3.82 11.40
CA LEU A 115 3.23 3.61 12.54
C LEU A 115 3.91 3.98 13.86
N ALA A 116 5.16 3.56 14.05
CA ALA A 116 5.93 3.86 15.26
C ALA A 116 6.20 5.37 15.47
N LYS A 117 6.07 6.19 14.42
CA LYS A 117 6.28 7.66 14.46
C LYS A 117 4.99 8.44 14.65
N ALA A 118 3.83 7.80 14.53
CA ALA A 118 2.54 8.49 14.62
C ALA A 118 2.41 9.28 15.94
N PRO A 119 2.08 10.58 15.88
CA PRO A 119 2.07 11.44 17.06
C PRO A 119 0.81 11.27 17.91
N ASP A 120 -0.27 10.74 17.32
CA ASP A 120 -1.58 10.60 17.93
C ASP A 120 -2.33 9.35 17.44
N GLU A 121 -3.48 9.07 18.07
CA GLU A 121 -4.33 7.93 17.71
C GLU A 121 -4.87 8.01 16.27
N GLU A 122 -5.09 9.21 15.75
CA GLU A 122 -5.56 9.43 14.38
C GLU A 122 -4.52 8.93 13.38
N GLY A 123 -3.26 9.33 13.54
CA GLY A 123 -2.14 8.85 12.73
C GLY A 123 -1.92 7.34 12.89
N MET A 124 -2.01 6.81 14.12
CA MET A 124 -1.87 5.37 14.35
C MET A 124 -2.96 4.56 13.63
N PHE A 125 -4.22 4.96 13.75
CA PHE A 125 -5.33 4.26 13.09
C PHE A 125 -5.26 4.36 11.58
N LEU A 126 -4.77 5.47 11.04
CA LEU A 126 -4.56 5.63 9.60
C LEU A 126 -3.60 4.57 9.05
N ILE A 127 -2.42 4.42 9.68
CA ILE A 127 -1.42 3.44 9.22
C ILE A 127 -1.85 1.99 9.53
N LEU A 128 -2.51 1.76 10.67
CA LEU A 128 -3.05 0.43 11.00
C LEU A 128 -4.11 -0.06 10.00
N ARG A 129 -4.92 0.84 9.43
CA ARG A 129 -5.87 0.48 8.36
C ARG A 129 -5.16 -0.09 7.13
N SER A 130 -4.04 0.50 6.73
CA SER A 130 -3.22 -0.05 5.65
C SER A 130 -2.65 -1.42 6.02
N LEU A 131 -1.97 -1.52 7.17
CA LEU A 131 -1.38 -2.79 7.62
C LEU A 131 -2.41 -3.93 7.72
N GLY A 132 -3.68 -3.59 8.00
CA GLY A 132 -4.79 -4.54 8.08
C GLY A 132 -5.17 -5.20 6.74
N VAL A 133 -4.89 -4.57 5.59
CA VAL A 133 -5.24 -5.12 4.26
C VAL A 133 -4.10 -5.89 3.60
N LEU A 134 -2.84 -5.61 3.98
CA LEU A 134 -1.65 -6.22 3.39
C LEU A 134 -1.61 -7.77 3.43
N PRO A 135 -2.12 -8.48 4.46
CA PRO A 135 -2.12 -9.94 4.47
C PRO A 135 -2.94 -10.56 3.32
N ASP A 136 -4.09 -9.96 2.99
CA ASP A 136 -4.94 -10.45 1.90
C ASP A 136 -4.36 -10.09 0.53
N GLU A 137 -3.68 -8.95 0.44
CA GLU A 137 -2.93 -8.53 -0.75
C GLU A 137 -1.75 -9.46 -1.04
N LEU A 138 -0.89 -9.73 -0.05
CA LEU A 138 0.22 -10.68 -0.20
C LEU A 138 -0.26 -12.08 -0.58
N ARG A 139 -1.43 -12.51 -0.07
CA ARG A 139 -2.05 -13.78 -0.48
C ARG A 139 -2.47 -13.75 -1.95
N TRP A 140 -3.07 -12.65 -2.40
CA TRP A 140 -3.46 -12.49 -3.80
C TRP A 140 -2.25 -12.54 -4.73
N PHE A 141 -1.17 -11.83 -4.42
CA PHE A 141 0.06 -11.88 -5.21
C PHE A 141 0.58 -13.31 -5.32
N ARG A 142 0.71 -14.01 -4.19
CA ARG A 142 1.20 -15.40 -4.16
C ARG A 142 0.34 -16.33 -5.01
N THR A 143 -0.98 -16.31 -4.82
CA THR A 143 -1.89 -17.14 -5.61
C THR A 143 -1.85 -16.79 -7.11
N THR A 144 -1.70 -15.51 -7.45
CA THR A 144 -1.62 -15.08 -8.85
C THR A 144 -0.31 -15.53 -9.48
N LEU A 145 0.82 -15.37 -8.80
CA LEU A 145 2.14 -15.87 -9.23
C LEU A 145 2.12 -17.39 -9.44
N GLU A 146 1.57 -18.14 -8.48
CA GLU A 146 1.40 -19.60 -8.57
C GLU A 146 0.56 -19.99 -9.79
N SER A 147 -0.59 -19.35 -10.00
CA SER A 147 -1.47 -19.63 -11.14
C SER A 147 -0.84 -19.33 -12.51
N ARG A 148 0.14 -18.42 -12.53
CA ARG A 148 0.89 -18.02 -13.72
C ARG A 148 2.21 -18.79 -13.88
N GLY A 149 2.50 -19.75 -12.99
CA GLY A 149 3.71 -20.57 -13.03
C GLY A 149 4.99 -19.78 -12.75
N VAL A 150 4.89 -18.64 -12.06
CA VAL A 150 6.04 -17.79 -11.71
C VAL A 150 6.51 -18.18 -10.30
N PRO A 151 7.70 -18.79 -10.14
CA PRO A 151 8.22 -19.12 -8.83
C PRO A 151 8.56 -17.85 -8.05
N VAL A 152 8.28 -17.86 -6.75
CA VAL A 152 8.72 -16.81 -5.83
C VAL A 152 10.15 -17.12 -5.41
N ASP A 153 11.10 -16.37 -5.96
CA ASP A 153 12.52 -16.43 -5.59
C ASP A 153 13.00 -15.03 -5.20
N LEU A 154 13.51 -14.90 -3.97
CA LEU A 154 14.03 -13.63 -3.47
C LEU A 154 15.31 -13.19 -4.19
N SER A 155 16.06 -14.13 -4.79
CA SER A 155 17.26 -13.83 -5.55
C SER A 155 16.97 -13.16 -6.90
N GLU A 156 15.71 -13.21 -7.36
CA GLU A 156 15.24 -12.52 -8.57
C GLU A 156 14.92 -11.04 -8.32
N GLU A 157 15.21 -10.49 -7.14
CA GLU A 157 15.13 -9.05 -6.90
C GLU A 157 15.99 -8.26 -7.91
N GLN A 158 15.33 -7.36 -8.65
CA GLN A 158 16.02 -6.49 -9.59
C GLN A 158 16.68 -5.29 -8.91
N PRO A 159 17.73 -4.69 -9.52
CA PRO A 159 18.44 -3.54 -8.95
C PRO A 159 17.52 -2.36 -8.60
N VAL A 160 16.48 -2.11 -9.39
CA VAL A 160 15.51 -1.03 -9.12
C VAL A 160 14.73 -1.28 -7.83
N LEU A 161 14.20 -2.50 -7.64
CA LEU A 161 13.52 -2.86 -6.39
C LEU A 161 14.49 -2.78 -5.19
N ARG A 162 15.76 -3.15 -5.37
CA ARG A 162 16.77 -3.00 -4.31
C ARG A 162 16.95 -1.53 -3.90
N ARG A 163 17.10 -0.62 -4.87
CA ARG A 163 17.19 0.83 -4.60
C ARG A 163 15.93 1.34 -3.91
N TYR A 164 14.75 0.90 -4.34
CA TYR A 164 13.50 1.29 -3.70
C TYR A 164 13.41 0.73 -2.25
N ARG A 165 13.87 -0.51 -2.02
CA ARG A 165 13.97 -1.10 -0.68
C ARG A 165 14.89 -0.29 0.23
N GLU A 166 16.07 0.05 -0.25
CA GLU A 166 17.05 0.87 0.49
C GLU A 166 16.47 2.27 0.81
N ALA A 167 15.74 2.88 -0.14
CA ALA A 167 15.05 4.14 0.09
C ALA A 167 13.97 4.03 1.18
N LEU A 168 13.11 3.00 1.12
CA LEU A 168 12.09 2.73 2.15
C LEU A 168 12.69 2.46 3.53
N GLU A 169 13.81 1.74 3.59
CA GLU A 169 14.53 1.47 4.84
C GLU A 169 15.08 2.75 5.43
N ARG A 170 15.81 3.55 4.62
CA ARG A 170 16.38 4.85 5.00
C ARG A 170 15.30 5.82 5.44
N TRP A 171 14.25 6.01 4.63
CA TRP A 171 13.13 6.90 4.97
C TRP A 171 12.46 6.47 6.28
N GLY A 172 12.27 5.17 6.47
CA GLY A 172 11.71 4.64 7.70
C GLY A 172 12.60 4.84 8.94
N ASP A 173 13.92 4.96 8.78
CA ASP A 173 14.85 5.18 9.90
C ASP A 173 15.09 6.67 10.18
N GLU A 174 15.16 7.50 9.14
CA GLU A 174 15.64 8.88 9.22
C GLU A 174 14.53 9.93 9.30
N LEU A 175 13.37 9.69 8.66
CA LEU A 175 12.32 10.71 8.56
C LEU A 175 11.52 10.83 9.85
N ASP A 176 11.06 12.05 10.15
CA ASP A 176 10.05 12.27 11.18
C ASP A 176 8.64 11.89 10.69
N TRP A 177 7.62 12.04 11.55
CA TRP A 177 6.24 11.73 11.16
C TRP A 177 5.76 12.50 9.92
N ALA A 178 6.06 13.80 9.83
CA ALA A 178 5.53 14.66 8.79
C ALA A 178 6.11 14.29 7.42
N GLU A 179 7.41 14.03 7.37
CA GLU A 179 8.09 13.56 6.18
C GLU A 179 7.72 12.11 5.83
N ALA A 180 7.64 11.23 6.83
CA ALA A 180 7.31 9.82 6.59
C ALA A 180 5.89 9.62 6.07
N VAL A 181 4.90 10.35 6.60
CA VAL A 181 3.52 10.28 6.11
C VAL A 181 3.37 10.93 4.74
N LEU A 182 4.18 11.96 4.41
CA LEU A 182 4.27 12.52 3.06
C LEU A 182 4.78 11.49 2.05
N VAL A 183 5.88 10.80 2.37
CA VAL A 183 6.43 9.75 1.51
C VAL A 183 5.42 8.62 1.35
N TYR A 184 4.81 8.18 2.45
CA TYR A 184 3.76 7.16 2.43
C TYR A 184 2.62 7.57 1.47
N TYR A 185 2.12 8.80 1.62
CA TYR A 185 1.12 9.38 0.74
C TYR A 185 1.57 9.39 -0.73
N ALA A 186 2.79 9.87 -1.00
CA ALA A 186 3.31 9.99 -2.35
C ALA A 186 3.35 8.64 -3.07
N VAL A 187 3.84 7.60 -2.40
CA VAL A 187 3.92 6.22 -2.91
C VAL A 187 2.54 5.68 -3.24
N GLU A 188 1.60 5.73 -2.29
CA GLU A 188 0.25 5.21 -2.52
C GLU A 188 -0.49 6.01 -3.60
N HIS A 189 -0.28 7.32 -3.65
CA HIS A 189 -1.01 8.20 -4.56
C HIS A 189 -0.58 8.06 -6.02
N VAL A 190 0.73 8.03 -6.29
CA VAL A 190 1.24 7.80 -7.65
C VAL A 190 0.83 6.40 -8.14
N TYR A 191 0.91 5.40 -7.26
CA TYR A 191 0.55 4.01 -7.55
C TYR A 191 -0.96 3.82 -7.77
N GLY A 192 -1.79 4.39 -6.90
CA GLY A 192 -3.25 4.40 -7.03
C GLY A 192 -3.72 5.14 -8.26
N THR A 193 -3.07 6.25 -8.61
CA THR A 193 -3.35 6.97 -9.87
C THR A 193 -3.02 6.08 -11.06
N ALA A 194 -1.83 5.47 -11.09
CA ALA A 194 -1.39 4.56 -12.14
C ALA A 194 -2.40 3.44 -12.39
N TRP A 195 -2.76 2.71 -11.35
CA TRP A 195 -3.73 1.62 -11.48
C TRP A 195 -5.16 2.09 -11.68
N GLY A 196 -5.54 3.28 -11.20
CA GLY A 196 -6.82 3.91 -11.51
C GLY A 196 -6.98 4.17 -13.01
N THR A 197 -5.92 4.65 -13.68
CA THR A 197 -5.95 4.80 -15.15
C THR A 197 -6.08 3.45 -15.85
N CYS A 198 -5.43 2.39 -15.33
CA CYS A 198 -5.54 1.03 -15.85
C CYS A 198 -6.94 0.45 -15.66
N ALA A 199 -7.54 0.62 -14.49
CA ALA A 199 -8.87 0.12 -14.16
C ALA A 199 -9.97 0.72 -15.03
N ALA A 200 -9.79 1.97 -15.49
CA ALA A 200 -10.74 2.66 -16.36
C ALA A 200 -10.70 2.18 -17.82
N GLY A 201 -9.58 1.64 -18.30
CA GLY A 201 -9.36 1.40 -19.74
C GLY A 201 -8.88 0.00 -20.14
N ALA A 202 -8.31 -0.79 -19.21
CA ALA A 202 -7.72 -2.08 -19.52
C ALA A 202 -8.78 -3.15 -19.87
N PRO A 203 -8.45 -4.14 -20.71
CA PRO A 203 -9.25 -5.34 -20.86
C PRO A 203 -9.06 -6.30 -19.66
N GLU A 204 -9.89 -7.34 -19.59
CA GLU A 204 -9.68 -8.44 -18.65
C GLU A 204 -8.45 -9.27 -19.03
N PRO A 205 -7.73 -9.86 -18.05
CA PRO A 205 -7.98 -9.79 -16.61
C PRO A 205 -7.38 -8.55 -15.91
N TYR A 206 -6.60 -7.74 -16.64
CA TYR A 206 -5.85 -6.63 -16.07
C TYR A 206 -6.73 -5.56 -15.43
N ARG A 207 -7.93 -5.32 -15.98
CA ARG A 207 -8.91 -4.41 -15.37
C ARG A 207 -9.29 -4.82 -13.96
N THR A 208 -9.62 -6.10 -13.76
CA THR A 208 -9.98 -6.64 -12.44
C THR A 208 -8.82 -6.55 -11.46
N TRP A 209 -7.58 -6.77 -11.93
CA TRP A 209 -6.40 -6.66 -11.08
C TRP A 209 -6.09 -5.21 -10.73
N ALA A 210 -6.16 -4.30 -11.70
CA ALA A 210 -5.98 -2.86 -11.50
C ALA A 210 -6.96 -2.27 -10.47
N MET A 211 -8.19 -2.78 -10.41
CA MET A 211 -9.20 -2.34 -9.41
C MET A 211 -8.76 -2.53 -7.95
N ARG A 212 -7.72 -3.32 -7.64
CA ARG A 212 -7.21 -3.43 -6.27
C ARG A 212 -6.68 -2.09 -5.76
N TRP A 213 -5.93 -1.39 -6.60
CA TRP A 213 -5.31 -0.10 -6.28
C TRP A 213 -6.03 1.09 -6.94
N GLY A 214 -6.78 0.84 -8.01
CA GLY A 214 -7.63 1.84 -8.68
C GLY A 214 -9.05 1.96 -8.11
N SER A 215 -9.34 1.36 -6.94
CA SER A 215 -10.68 1.40 -6.34
C SER A 215 -11.01 2.74 -5.69
N PRO A 216 -12.31 3.11 -5.59
CA PRO A 216 -12.75 4.26 -4.80
C PRO A 216 -12.30 4.19 -3.33
N GLU A 217 -12.25 2.99 -2.74
CA GLU A 217 -11.80 2.78 -1.36
C GLU A 217 -10.32 3.12 -1.19
N PHE A 218 -9.48 2.72 -2.14
CA PHE A 218 -8.06 3.05 -2.14
C PHE A 218 -7.83 4.55 -2.39
N ALA A 219 -8.60 5.17 -3.29
CA ALA A 219 -8.57 6.61 -3.49
C ALA A 219 -8.96 7.38 -2.21
N ALA A 220 -9.99 6.92 -1.49
CA ALA A 220 -10.39 7.51 -0.21
C ALA A 220 -9.29 7.38 0.87
N PHE A 221 -8.51 6.30 0.84
CA PHE A 221 -7.34 6.12 1.71
C PHE A 221 -6.20 7.07 1.35
N CYS A 222 -5.91 7.27 0.06
CA CYS A 222 -4.95 8.28 -0.40
C CYS A 222 -5.37 9.70 0.05
N ASP A 223 -6.66 10.01 -0.02
CA ASP A 223 -7.26 11.25 0.48
C ASP A 223 -7.04 11.44 2.00
N ASP A 224 -7.15 10.36 2.79
CA ASP A 224 -6.87 10.39 4.23
C ASP A 224 -5.37 10.64 4.50
N LEU A 225 -4.48 10.00 3.74
CA LEU A 225 -3.04 10.20 3.81
C LEU A 225 -2.64 11.63 3.43
N GLU A 226 -3.22 12.20 2.37
CA GLU A 226 -2.98 13.59 1.96
C GLU A 226 -3.31 14.54 3.11
N ARG A 227 -4.48 14.37 3.75
CA ARG A 227 -4.89 15.19 4.89
C ARG A 227 -3.92 15.08 6.05
N ALA A 228 -3.45 13.88 6.37
CA ALA A 228 -2.47 13.66 7.43
C ALA A 228 -1.13 14.35 7.11
N ALA A 229 -0.64 14.24 5.88
CA ALA A 229 0.58 14.90 5.43
C ALA A 229 0.44 16.43 5.43
N ALA A 230 -0.64 16.96 4.88
CA ALA A 230 -0.93 18.39 4.87
C ALA A 230 -1.01 18.97 6.30
N LYS A 231 -1.69 18.28 7.22
CA LYS A 231 -1.74 18.66 8.64
C LYS A 231 -0.35 18.64 9.27
N ALA A 232 0.43 17.57 9.07
CA ALA A 232 1.74 17.40 9.68
C ALA A 232 2.79 18.41 9.16
N LEU A 233 2.70 18.77 7.89
CA LEU A 233 3.59 19.76 7.26
C LEU A 233 3.13 21.21 7.47
N HIS A 234 1.95 21.42 8.06
CA HIS A 234 1.29 22.70 8.21
C HIS A 234 1.02 23.38 6.85
N TYR A 235 0.49 22.61 5.91
CA TYR A 235 0.02 23.12 4.63
C TYR A 235 -1.28 23.92 4.84
N GLU A 236 -1.20 25.23 4.66
CA GLU A 236 -2.33 26.14 4.87
C GLU A 236 -2.35 27.20 3.77
N GLY A 237 -3.56 27.57 3.32
CA GLY A 237 -3.73 28.63 2.32
C GLY A 237 -3.10 28.34 0.95
N GLY A 238 -2.82 27.06 0.65
CA GLY A 238 -2.20 26.66 -0.62
C GLY A 238 -0.67 26.74 -0.62
N ALA A 239 -0.02 26.79 0.55
CA ALA A 239 1.43 26.87 0.64
C ALA A 239 1.99 26.07 1.82
N LEU A 240 3.23 25.58 1.64
CA LEU A 240 4.08 25.06 2.71
C LEU A 240 4.94 26.17 3.32
N PRO A 241 5.28 26.09 4.62
CA PRO A 241 6.30 26.95 5.21
C PRO A 241 7.64 26.88 4.47
N GLU A 242 8.40 27.99 4.50
CA GLU A 242 9.75 28.06 3.92
C GLU A 242 10.66 26.99 4.55
N GLY A 243 11.48 26.31 3.74
CA GLY A 243 12.27 25.14 4.13
C GLY A 243 11.51 23.81 4.08
N ARG A 244 10.22 23.77 4.47
CA ARG A 244 9.40 22.54 4.33
C ARG A 244 9.01 22.27 2.88
N ARG A 245 8.83 23.32 2.07
CA ARG A 245 8.50 23.17 0.65
C ARG A 245 9.58 22.42 -0.12
N GLU A 246 10.82 22.88 -0.03
CA GLU A 246 11.97 22.27 -0.71
C GLU A 246 12.12 20.80 -0.29
N ARG A 247 12.05 20.53 1.02
CA ARG A 247 12.15 19.17 1.54
C ARG A 247 11.01 18.25 1.08
N ALA A 248 9.77 18.75 1.06
CA ALA A 248 8.63 17.99 0.56
C ALA A 248 8.74 17.70 -0.95
N GLU A 249 9.20 18.68 -1.73
CA GLU A 249 9.44 18.55 -3.16
C GLU A 249 10.57 17.55 -3.46
N GLU A 250 11.63 17.53 -2.66
CA GLU A 250 12.70 16.52 -2.76
C GLU A 250 12.18 15.10 -2.55
N LEU A 251 11.48 14.86 -1.43
CA LEU A 251 10.95 13.55 -1.10
C LEU A 251 9.92 13.07 -2.13
N PHE A 252 9.04 13.97 -2.57
CA PHE A 252 8.03 13.67 -3.57
C PHE A 252 8.66 13.32 -4.92
N ARG A 253 9.66 14.10 -5.36
CA ARG A 253 10.41 13.81 -6.59
C ARG A 253 11.09 12.44 -6.52
N GLU A 254 11.76 12.14 -5.42
CA GLU A 254 12.47 10.86 -5.24
C GLU A 254 11.51 9.67 -5.35
N VAL A 255 10.30 9.77 -4.77
CA VAL A 255 9.25 8.76 -4.94
C VAL A 255 8.86 8.59 -6.40
N LEU A 256 8.61 9.68 -7.14
CA LEU A 256 8.20 9.59 -8.55
C LEU A 256 9.30 9.01 -9.45
N GLU A 257 10.57 9.34 -9.17
CA GLU A 257 11.72 8.76 -9.89
C GLU A 257 11.81 7.26 -9.66
N LEU A 258 11.67 6.80 -8.42
CA LEU A 258 11.66 5.38 -8.08
C LEU A 258 10.49 4.65 -8.74
N GLU A 259 9.30 5.25 -8.80
CA GLU A 259 8.12 4.66 -9.44
C GLU A 259 8.25 4.57 -10.96
N GLU A 260 8.79 5.60 -11.62
CA GLU A 260 9.11 5.54 -13.05
C GLU A 260 10.10 4.40 -13.36
N GLU A 261 11.17 4.29 -12.57
CA GLU A 261 12.13 3.19 -12.72
C GLU A 261 11.48 1.83 -12.42
N PHE A 262 10.62 1.75 -11.41
CA PHE A 262 9.94 0.52 -11.01
C PHE A 262 9.09 -0.03 -12.15
N TRP A 263 8.34 0.82 -12.86
CA TRP A 263 7.62 0.36 -14.05
C TRP A 263 8.55 -0.08 -15.18
N SER A 264 9.72 0.55 -15.32
CA SER A 264 10.71 0.23 -16.36
C SER A 264 11.31 -1.17 -16.19
N MET A 265 11.39 -1.67 -14.96
CA MET A 265 11.94 -3.01 -14.63
C MET A 265 11.16 -4.17 -15.32
N ALA A 266 9.92 -3.92 -15.73
CA ALA A 266 9.11 -4.87 -16.49
C ALA A 266 9.65 -5.16 -17.90
N PHE A 267 10.46 -4.25 -18.46
CA PHE A 267 10.99 -4.35 -19.83
C PHE A 267 12.43 -4.86 -19.88
N TYR A 268 13.20 -4.64 -18.83
CA TYR A 268 14.63 -4.96 -18.78
C TYR A 268 14.88 -5.95 -17.65
N ARG A 269 15.15 -7.21 -17.98
CA ARG A 269 15.84 -8.11 -17.06
C ARG A 269 17.32 -7.91 -17.29
N ASP A 270 17.98 -7.18 -16.40
CA ASP A 270 19.43 -7.24 -16.36
C ASP A 270 19.84 -8.69 -16.09
N ALA A 271 20.75 -9.21 -16.92
CA ALA A 271 21.29 -10.55 -16.70
C ALA A 271 21.90 -10.62 -15.28
N PRO A 272 21.73 -11.73 -14.55
CA PRO A 272 22.30 -11.86 -13.22
C PRO A 272 23.80 -11.57 -13.28
N GLN A 273 24.25 -10.60 -12.49
CA GLN A 273 25.68 -10.38 -12.30
C GLN A 273 26.24 -11.66 -11.71
N SER A 274 27.05 -12.38 -12.49
CA SER A 274 27.77 -13.55 -12.02
C SER A 274 28.56 -13.13 -10.78
N ALA A 275 28.26 -13.73 -9.64
CA ALA A 275 29.07 -13.57 -8.44
C ALA A 275 30.52 -13.92 -8.79
N ALA A 276 31.40 -12.91 -8.69
CA ALA A 276 32.85 -13.08 -8.74
C ALA A 276 33.39 -13.35 -7.33
#